data_AF-A0A919YZG5-F1
#
_entry.id   AF-A0A919YZG5-F1
#
_cell.length_a   1.000
_cell.length_b   1.000
_cell.length_c   1.000
_cell.angle_alpha   90.00
_cell.angle_beta   90.00
_cell.angle_gamma   90.00
#
_symmetry.space_group_name_H-M   'P 1'
#
loop_
_entity.id
_entity.type
_entity.pdbx_description
1 polymer ?
#
loop_
_entity_poly.entity_id
_entity_poly.type
_entity_poly.pdbx_seq_one_letter_code
_entity_poly.pdbx_strand_id
1 'polypeptide(L)'
;MKTKAKRIVILSALIFTLGSVTVFGESLWGSFEGFSKARVFINDSEVNIPEGDVPAFIVNGRTVLPLRLLAESLQATVSWDNTEQTAKIYKPNIHMFVSLDVDKEYTIKKPFGKVARGETRNFVVSTQVDTLKMNATGFKITVEDPKGELAAEAVEVPLEKASESFWYTWPFKVSFNQAGNYTVKFSLLVDGSYTVVSKKTIVSE
;
A
#
# COMPACT_ATOMS: atom_id res chain seq x y z
N MET A 1 -66.42 -0.66 35.24
CA MET A 1 -65.10 0.02 35.34
C MET A 1 -63.89 -0.93 35.35
N LYS A 2 -63.92 -2.09 36.03
CA LYS A 2 -62.73 -2.96 36.23
C LYS A 2 -62.12 -3.58 34.95
N THR A 3 -62.91 -3.89 33.92
CA THR A 3 -62.43 -4.53 32.68
C THR A 3 -61.73 -3.58 31.71
N LYS A 4 -62.16 -2.31 31.64
CA LYS A 4 -61.50 -1.29 30.80
C LYS A 4 -60.12 -0.91 31.36
N ALA A 5 -60.01 -0.73 32.68
CA ALA A 5 -58.74 -0.46 33.35
C ALA A 5 -57.73 -1.60 33.14
N LYS A 6 -58.17 -2.86 33.24
CA LYS A 6 -57.30 -4.04 33.01
C LYS A 6 -56.76 -4.11 31.57
N ARG A 7 -57.59 -3.76 30.58
CA ARG A 7 -57.16 -3.70 29.16
C ARG A 7 -56.18 -2.56 28.91
N ILE A 8 -56.39 -1.40 29.53
CA ILE A 8 -55.48 -0.25 29.42
C ILE A 8 -54.12 -0.58 30.02
N VAL A 9 -54.08 -1.20 31.20
CA VAL A 9 -52.82 -1.60 31.85
C VAL A 9 -52.05 -2.64 31.03
N ILE A 10 -52.74 -3.59 30.38
CA ILE A 10 -52.10 -4.57 29.50
C ILE A 10 -51.52 -3.89 28.25
N LEU A 11 -52.25 -2.94 27.66
CA LEU A 11 -51.79 -2.20 26.48
C LEU A 11 -50.58 -1.30 26.80
N SER A 12 -50.59 -0.60 27.94
CA SER A 12 -49.45 0.22 28.35
C SER A 12 -48.24 -0.62 28.76
N ALA A 13 -48.44 -1.80 29.36
CA ALA A 13 -47.35 -2.75 29.60
C ALA A 13 -46.74 -3.28 28.28
N LEU A 14 -47.58 -3.57 27.27
CA LEU A 14 -47.12 -4.04 25.97
C LEU A 14 -46.29 -2.97 25.23
N ILE A 15 -46.74 -1.71 25.29
CA ILE A 15 -46.04 -0.57 24.68
C ILE A 15 -44.73 -0.28 25.42
N PHE A 16 -44.68 -0.44 26.75
CA PHE A 16 -43.42 -0.33 27.50
C PHE A 16 -42.43 -1.45 27.15
N THR A 17 -42.91 -2.70 26.93
CA THR A 17 -42.04 -3.80 26.48
C THR A 17 -41.58 -3.67 25.03
N LEU A 18 -42.33 -2.96 24.18
CA LEU A 18 -41.98 -2.69 22.78
C LEU A 18 -41.21 -1.36 22.59
N GLY A 19 -41.19 -0.49 23.60
CA GLY A 19 -40.79 0.92 23.48
C GLY A 19 -39.30 1.21 23.65
N SER A 20 -38.47 0.23 23.98
CA SER A 20 -37.02 0.40 24.10
C SER A 20 -36.30 -0.34 22.98
N VAL A 21 -36.53 0.09 21.74
CA VAL A 21 -35.52 -0.11 20.70
C VAL A 21 -34.48 0.97 20.92
N THR A 22 -33.46 0.67 21.71
CA THR A 22 -32.24 1.48 21.71
C THR A 22 -31.60 1.34 20.35
N VAL A 23 -31.78 2.35 19.50
CA VAL A 23 -31.03 2.48 18.25
C VAL A 23 -29.61 2.86 18.66
N PHE A 24 -28.75 1.87 18.84
CA PHE A 24 -27.32 2.12 18.91
C PHE A 24 -26.89 2.58 17.52
N GLY A 25 -26.50 3.85 17.40
CA GLY A 25 -25.86 4.39 16.20
C GLY A 25 -24.43 3.87 16.08
N GLU A 26 -24.25 2.56 16.09
CA GLU A 26 -22.95 1.97 15.79
C GLU A 26 -22.66 2.16 14.29
N SER A 27 -21.40 2.46 13.98
CA SER A 27 -20.94 2.45 12.59
C SER A 27 -21.19 1.08 11.98
N LEU A 28 -21.64 1.05 10.71
CA LEU A 28 -21.79 -0.17 9.91
C LEU A 28 -20.50 -1.01 9.85
N TRP A 29 -19.35 -0.39 10.15
CA TRP A 29 -18.02 -0.97 10.06
C TRP A 29 -17.40 -1.23 11.44
N GLY A 30 -18.19 -1.11 12.51
CA GLY A 30 -17.76 -1.29 13.89
C GLY A 30 -17.03 -0.08 14.48
N SER A 31 -16.48 -0.26 15.68
CA SER A 31 -15.78 0.79 16.42
C SER A 31 -14.33 0.45 16.74
N PHE A 32 -13.51 1.47 16.92
CA PHE A 32 -12.17 1.40 17.49
C PHE A 32 -12.10 2.34 18.69
N GLU A 33 -11.84 1.80 19.88
CA GLU A 33 -11.80 2.59 21.14
C GLU A 33 -13.03 3.50 21.36
N GLY A 34 -14.23 3.02 20.98
CA GLY A 34 -15.48 3.79 21.09
C GLY A 34 -15.73 4.78 19.95
N PHE A 35 -14.79 4.95 19.03
CA PHE A 35 -14.95 5.77 17.82
C PHE A 35 -15.43 4.93 16.64
N SER A 36 -16.26 5.51 15.78
CA SER A 36 -16.73 4.86 14.56
C SER A 36 -15.58 4.60 13.60
N LYS A 37 -15.39 3.36 13.13
CA LYS A 37 -14.41 3.05 12.08
C LYS A 37 -14.82 3.69 10.75
N ALA A 38 -13.82 4.13 9.98
CA ALA A 38 -13.95 4.64 8.63
C ALA A 38 -13.25 3.69 7.64
N ARG A 39 -13.80 3.57 6.43
CA ARG A 39 -13.15 2.84 5.33
C ARG A 39 -12.32 3.79 4.49
N VAL A 40 -11.24 3.28 3.93
CA VAL A 40 -10.28 4.06 3.16
C VAL A 40 -10.07 3.36 1.82
N PHE A 41 -10.17 4.12 0.73
CA PHE A 41 -9.98 3.62 -0.62
C PHE A 41 -8.87 4.41 -1.33
N ILE A 42 -7.97 3.72 -2.01
CA ILE A 42 -6.95 4.31 -2.89
C ILE A 42 -7.13 3.67 -4.27
N ASN A 43 -7.38 4.49 -5.29
CA ASN A 43 -7.70 4.02 -6.65
C ASN A 43 -8.80 2.95 -6.65
N ASP A 44 -9.93 3.26 -5.99
CA ASP A 44 -11.09 2.38 -5.81
C ASP A 44 -10.83 1.04 -5.09
N SER A 45 -9.61 0.82 -4.62
CA SER A 45 -9.23 -0.37 -3.84
C SER A 45 -9.25 -0.03 -2.36
N GLU A 46 -9.99 -0.82 -1.58
CA GLU A 46 -10.02 -0.67 -0.12
C GLU A 46 -8.64 -0.99 0.47
N VAL A 47 -8.14 -0.09 1.32
CA VAL A 47 -6.85 -0.26 1.99
C VAL A 47 -7.01 -1.30 3.10
N ASN A 48 -6.31 -2.42 2.96
CA ASN A 48 -6.26 -3.44 4.00
C ASN A 48 -5.41 -2.97 5.18
N ILE A 49 -6.03 -2.88 6.36
CA ILE A 49 -5.35 -2.51 7.61
C ILE A 49 -5.04 -3.82 8.36
N PRO A 50 -3.76 -4.14 8.64
CA PRO A 50 -3.40 -5.36 9.36
C PRO A 50 -4.12 -5.48 10.70
N GLU A 51 -4.50 -6.71 11.06
CA GLU A 51 -5.11 -6.98 12.36
C GLU A 51 -4.12 -6.59 13.48
N GLY A 52 -4.61 -5.80 14.43
CA GLY A 52 -3.80 -5.26 15.54
C GLY A 52 -3.17 -3.89 15.27
N ASP A 53 -3.24 -3.35 14.06
CA ASP A 53 -2.86 -1.96 13.78
C ASP A 53 -4.05 -1.00 14.05
N VAL A 54 -3.75 0.29 14.15
CA VAL A 54 -4.77 1.33 14.34
C VAL A 54 -5.55 1.51 13.04
N PRO A 55 -6.89 1.35 13.03
CA PRO A 55 -7.70 1.56 11.83
C PRO A 55 -7.92 3.05 11.57
N ALA A 56 -8.54 3.38 10.44
CA ALA A 56 -9.13 4.71 10.27
C ALA A 56 -10.40 4.83 11.13
N PHE A 57 -10.58 5.96 11.82
CA PHE A 57 -11.73 6.20 12.69
C PHE A 57 -12.12 7.68 12.76
N ILE A 58 -13.33 7.96 13.22
CA ILE A 58 -13.88 9.31 13.31
C ILE A 58 -13.93 9.76 14.77
N VAL A 59 -13.24 10.85 15.08
CA VAL A 59 -13.25 11.51 16.40
C VAL A 59 -13.59 12.98 16.22
N ASN A 60 -14.60 13.46 16.97
CA ASN A 60 -15.06 14.86 16.93
C ASN A 60 -15.34 15.38 15.52
N GLY A 61 -15.96 14.56 14.66
CA GLY A 61 -16.28 14.90 13.27
C GLY A 61 -15.08 14.93 12.32
N ARG A 62 -13.88 14.55 12.78
CA ARG A 62 -12.66 14.45 11.97
C ARG A 62 -12.30 12.99 11.75
N THR A 63 -11.85 12.67 10.54
CA THR A 63 -11.32 11.35 10.23
C THR A 63 -9.83 11.30 10.57
N VAL A 64 -9.45 10.37 11.44
CA VAL A 64 -8.06 10.05 11.75
C VAL A 64 -7.67 8.86 10.89
N LEU A 65 -6.52 8.99 10.23
CA LEU A 65 -6.02 8.00 9.29
C LEU A 65 -4.66 7.46 9.72
N PRO A 66 -4.39 6.15 9.54
CA PRO A 66 -3.08 5.58 9.84
C PRO A 66 -2.04 6.10 8.85
N LEU A 67 -1.18 7.00 9.34
CA LEU A 67 -0.26 7.76 8.49
C LEU A 67 0.68 6.87 7.68
N ARG A 68 1.33 5.90 8.33
CA ARG A 68 2.32 5.02 7.70
C ARG A 68 1.70 4.15 6.60
N LEU A 69 0.59 3.49 6.91
CA LEU A 69 -0.12 2.64 5.96
C LEU A 69 -0.52 3.40 4.69
N LEU A 70 -1.04 4.62 4.86
CA LEU A 70 -1.40 5.48 3.75
C LEU A 70 -0.18 5.95 2.95
N ALA A 71 0.86 6.41 3.62
CA ALA A 71 2.08 6.87 2.97
C ALA A 71 2.71 5.74 2.12
N GLU A 72 2.84 4.53 2.68
CA GLU A 72 3.39 3.37 1.98
C GLU A 72 2.51 2.94 0.79
N SER A 73 1.18 2.98 0.95
CA SER A 73 0.25 2.73 -0.14
C SER A 73 0.40 3.74 -1.29
N LEU A 74 0.85 4.96 -0.98
CA LEU A 74 1.14 6.04 -1.92
C LEU A 74 2.61 6.08 -2.37
N GLN A 75 3.37 4.99 -2.15
CA GLN A 75 4.79 4.87 -2.51
C GLN A 75 5.66 5.96 -1.84
N ALA A 76 5.29 6.34 -0.63
CA ALA A 76 6.05 7.19 0.26
C ALA A 76 6.44 6.40 1.51
N THR A 77 7.27 7.01 2.35
CA THR A 77 7.76 6.40 3.58
C THR A 77 7.76 7.43 4.69
N VAL A 78 7.68 6.96 5.93
CA VAL A 78 7.50 7.81 7.12
C VAL A 78 8.63 7.56 8.09
N SER A 79 9.34 8.62 8.44
CA SER A 79 10.29 8.63 9.56
C SER A 79 9.65 9.33 10.76
N TRP A 80 9.86 8.77 11.95
CA TRP A 80 9.40 9.36 13.20
C TRP A 80 10.58 9.95 13.98
N ASP A 81 10.52 11.26 14.21
CA ASP A 81 11.45 11.94 15.10
C ASP A 81 10.86 11.98 16.51
N ASN A 82 11.39 11.15 17.40
CA ASN A 82 10.90 11.08 18.77
C ASN A 82 11.29 12.30 19.62
N THR A 83 12.33 13.04 19.23
CA THR A 83 12.75 14.24 19.97
C THR A 83 11.83 15.40 19.63
N GLU A 84 11.54 15.57 18.34
CA GLU A 84 10.65 16.64 17.85
C GLU A 84 9.16 16.25 17.88
N GLN A 85 8.83 15.00 18.24
CA GLN A 85 7.48 14.43 18.15
C GLN A 85 6.86 14.66 16.76
N THR A 86 7.67 14.46 15.73
CA THR A 86 7.35 14.86 14.36
C THR A 86 7.43 13.68 13.40
N ALA A 87 6.35 13.43 12.66
CA ALA A 87 6.35 12.49 11.54
C ALA A 87 6.77 13.22 10.26
N LYS A 88 7.80 12.72 9.59
CA LYS A 88 8.30 13.24 8.30
C LYS A 88 7.96 12.24 7.20
N ILE A 89 7.21 12.70 6.19
CA ILE A 89 6.85 11.88 5.01
C ILE A 89 7.83 12.20 3.88
N TYR A 90 8.44 11.17 3.32
CA TYR A 90 9.31 11.27 2.16
C TYR A 90 8.68 10.53 0.99
N LYS A 91 8.42 11.24 -0.11
CA LYS A 91 8.00 10.67 -1.39
C LYS A 91 9.11 10.94 -2.41
N PRO A 92 10.07 10.01 -2.58
CA PRO A 92 11.15 10.20 -3.54
C PRO A 92 10.60 10.16 -4.97
N ASN A 93 11.26 10.86 -5.88
CA ASN A 93 10.88 10.79 -7.30
C ASN A 93 11.67 9.65 -7.95
N ILE A 94 11.02 8.50 -8.14
CA ILE A 94 11.67 7.30 -8.66
C ILE A 94 10.95 6.82 -9.91
N HIS A 95 11.63 6.92 -11.05
CA HIS A 95 11.14 6.49 -12.33
C HIS A 95 11.85 5.22 -12.80
N MET A 96 11.06 4.18 -13.07
CA MET A 96 11.55 2.93 -13.65
C MET A 96 11.09 2.78 -15.10
N PHE A 97 12.04 2.43 -15.96
CA PHE A 97 11.78 2.00 -17.33
C PHE A 97 12.38 0.63 -17.58
N VAL A 98 11.63 -0.16 -18.36
CA VAL A 98 11.95 -1.55 -18.68
C VAL A 98 12.20 -1.63 -20.18
N SER A 99 13.32 -2.21 -20.56
CA SER A 99 13.78 -2.25 -21.95
C SER A 99 14.24 -3.65 -22.33
N LEU A 100 13.90 -4.07 -23.55
CA LEU A 100 14.50 -5.25 -24.17
C LEU A 100 15.87 -4.85 -24.75
N ASP A 101 16.87 -5.70 -24.53
CA ASP A 101 18.18 -5.61 -25.19
C ASP A 101 18.85 -4.22 -25.10
N VAL A 102 19.50 -3.99 -23.96
CA VAL A 102 20.29 -2.78 -23.70
C VAL A 102 21.73 -3.09 -24.10
N ASP A 103 22.25 -2.44 -25.14
CA ASP A 103 23.66 -2.62 -25.49
C ASP A 103 24.59 -1.91 -24.49
N LYS A 104 25.90 -2.04 -24.70
CA LYS A 104 26.93 -1.49 -23.79
C LYS A 104 26.82 0.03 -23.59
N GLU A 105 26.06 0.74 -24.43
CA GLU A 105 25.87 2.19 -24.42
C GLU A 105 24.48 2.60 -23.88
N TYR A 106 23.74 1.66 -23.31
CA TYR A 106 22.40 1.90 -22.75
C TYR A 106 21.33 2.33 -23.77
N THR A 107 21.51 2.04 -25.07
CA THR A 107 20.48 2.39 -26.06
C THR A 107 19.30 1.42 -25.98
N ILE A 108 18.10 2.00 -25.84
CA ILE A 108 16.86 1.22 -25.83
C ILE A 108 16.52 0.86 -27.28
N LYS A 109 16.73 -0.40 -27.66
CA LYS A 109 16.43 -0.83 -29.04
C LYS A 109 14.95 -1.08 -29.24
N LYS A 110 14.24 -1.61 -28.23
CA LYS A 110 12.79 -1.84 -28.27
C LYS A 110 12.16 -1.62 -26.89
N PRO A 111 11.06 -0.86 -26.78
CA PRO A 111 10.32 -0.74 -25.53
C PRO A 111 9.78 -2.12 -25.12
N PHE A 112 9.80 -2.41 -23.82
CA PHE A 112 9.25 -3.65 -23.30
C PHE A 112 7.71 -3.60 -23.39
N GLY A 113 7.14 -4.35 -24.32
CA GLY A 113 5.69 -4.47 -24.51
C GLY A 113 5.08 -5.59 -23.66
N LYS A 114 3.91 -6.08 -24.08
CA LYS A 114 3.30 -7.29 -23.50
C LYS A 114 4.17 -8.52 -23.77
N VAL A 115 4.12 -9.51 -22.88
CA VAL A 115 4.87 -10.77 -23.00
C VAL A 115 3.92 -11.95 -23.09
N ALA A 116 4.17 -12.88 -24.02
CA ALA A 116 3.35 -14.08 -24.13
C ALA A 116 3.54 -14.99 -22.91
N ARG A 117 2.44 -15.57 -22.40
CA ARG A 117 2.51 -16.57 -21.35
C ARG A 117 3.36 -17.78 -21.77
N GLY A 118 4.26 -18.20 -20.90
CA GLY A 118 5.20 -19.29 -21.12
C GLY A 118 6.53 -18.84 -21.72
N GLU A 119 6.70 -17.55 -21.98
CA GLU A 119 7.94 -17.00 -22.52
C GLU A 119 8.94 -16.63 -21.42
N THR A 120 10.23 -16.82 -21.68
CA THR A 120 11.31 -16.26 -20.88
C THR A 120 11.90 -15.05 -21.59
N ARG A 121 11.99 -13.91 -20.91
CA ARG A 121 12.63 -12.71 -21.44
C ARG A 121 13.83 -12.30 -20.60
N ASN A 122 14.88 -11.85 -21.30
CA ASN A 122 15.92 -11.03 -20.72
C ASN A 122 15.53 -9.57 -20.96
N PHE A 123 15.61 -8.75 -19.92
CA PHE A 123 15.36 -7.32 -20.00
C PHE A 123 16.17 -6.59 -18.95
N VAL A 124 16.15 -5.27 -19.04
CA VAL A 124 16.86 -4.42 -18.12
C VAL A 124 15.86 -3.50 -17.44
N VAL A 125 16.01 -3.35 -16.12
CA VAL A 125 15.33 -2.33 -15.33
C VAL A 125 16.32 -1.20 -15.10
N SER A 126 16.01 -0.04 -15.65
CA SER A 126 16.75 1.19 -15.38
C SER A 126 15.91 2.09 -14.51
N THR A 127 16.53 2.56 -13.43
CA THR A 127 15.90 3.36 -12.40
C THR A 127 16.61 4.70 -12.31
N GLN A 128 15.85 5.77 -12.47
CA GLN A 128 16.25 7.12 -12.11
C GLN A 128 15.69 7.41 -10.72
N VAL A 129 16.56 7.84 -9.82
CA VAL A 129 16.20 8.33 -8.49
C VAL A 129 16.56 9.82 -8.45
N ASP A 130 15.58 10.67 -8.19
CA ASP A 130 15.77 12.10 -7.96
C ASP A 130 15.23 12.51 -6.58
N THR A 131 15.82 13.55 -5.99
CA THR A 131 15.36 14.18 -4.74
C THR A 131 15.30 13.20 -3.55
N LEU A 132 16.30 12.32 -3.41
CA LEU A 132 16.39 11.41 -2.26
C LEU A 132 16.83 12.19 -1.00
N LYS A 133 15.86 12.70 -0.25
CA LYS A 133 16.07 13.52 0.97
C LYS A 133 16.19 12.72 2.27
N MET A 134 16.08 11.39 2.18
CA MET A 134 16.08 10.52 3.34
C MET A 134 17.37 9.70 3.43
N ASN A 135 17.72 9.29 4.64
CA ASN A 135 18.91 8.50 4.93
C ASN A 135 18.70 7.02 4.58
N ALA A 136 18.51 6.72 3.29
CA ALA A 136 18.49 5.34 2.83
C ALA A 136 19.91 4.77 2.82
N THR A 137 20.09 3.57 3.39
CA THR A 137 21.39 2.87 3.46
C THR A 137 21.57 1.84 2.35
N GLY A 138 20.54 1.65 1.53
CA GLY A 138 20.54 0.72 0.40
C GLY A 138 19.22 0.75 -0.35
N PHE A 139 19.15 0.01 -1.44
CA PHE A 139 17.91 -0.25 -2.15
C PHE A 139 17.81 -1.71 -2.60
N LYS A 140 16.59 -2.12 -2.91
CA LYS A 140 16.26 -3.43 -3.45
C LYS A 140 15.37 -3.33 -4.66
N ILE A 141 15.69 -4.09 -5.70
CA ILE A 141 14.82 -4.29 -6.87
C ILE A 141 14.32 -5.73 -6.86
N THR A 142 13.01 -5.92 -6.89
CA THR A 142 12.38 -7.23 -7.06
C THR A 142 11.50 -7.26 -8.29
N VAL A 143 11.33 -8.44 -8.87
CA VAL A 143 10.28 -8.73 -9.85
C VAL A 143 9.39 -9.79 -9.24
N GLU A 144 8.13 -9.47 -9.02
CA GLU A 144 7.13 -10.39 -8.49
C GLU A 144 6.19 -10.84 -9.61
N ASP A 145 5.73 -12.09 -9.49
CA ASP A 145 4.72 -12.68 -10.36
C ASP A 145 3.30 -12.21 -9.98
N PRO A 146 2.25 -12.62 -10.73
CA PRO A 146 0.87 -12.24 -10.44
C PRO A 146 0.35 -12.70 -9.06
N LYS A 147 1.03 -13.64 -8.39
CA LYS A 147 0.70 -14.11 -7.04
C LYS A 147 1.48 -13.38 -5.94
N GLY A 148 2.44 -12.52 -6.32
CA GLY A 148 3.32 -11.82 -5.39
C GLY A 148 4.58 -12.60 -5.01
N GLU A 149 4.88 -13.71 -5.69
CA GLU A 149 6.10 -14.49 -5.48
C GLU A 149 7.26 -13.94 -6.33
N LEU A 150 8.50 -14.08 -5.86
CA LEU A 150 9.66 -13.61 -6.63
C LEU A 150 9.81 -14.39 -7.94
N ALA A 151 9.75 -13.68 -9.06
CA ALA A 151 9.91 -14.23 -10.41
C ALA A 151 11.37 -14.26 -10.89
N ALA A 152 12.28 -13.60 -10.15
CA ALA A 152 13.73 -13.62 -10.32
C ALA A 152 14.42 -13.30 -8.99
N GLU A 153 15.74 -13.51 -8.93
CA GLU A 153 16.55 -13.14 -7.77
C GLU A 153 16.47 -11.64 -7.49
N ALA A 154 16.34 -11.28 -6.21
CA ALA A 154 16.29 -9.89 -5.79
C ALA A 154 17.68 -9.24 -5.89
N VAL A 155 17.71 -7.97 -6.24
CA VAL A 155 18.94 -7.18 -6.35
C VAL A 155 19.00 -6.26 -5.16
N GLU A 156 19.97 -6.45 -4.28
CA GLU A 156 20.18 -5.58 -3.12
C GLU A 156 21.50 -4.83 -3.27
N VAL A 157 21.45 -3.51 -3.12
CA VAL A 157 22.60 -2.63 -3.34
C VAL A 157 22.74 -1.68 -2.15
N PRO A 158 23.88 -1.73 -1.42
CA PRO A 158 24.15 -0.76 -0.36
C PRO A 158 24.42 0.63 -0.95
N LEU A 159 24.03 1.67 -0.22
CA LEU A 159 24.34 3.06 -0.51
C LEU A 159 25.31 3.59 0.55
N GLU A 160 26.60 3.73 0.19
CA GLU A 160 27.62 4.26 1.13
C GLU A 160 27.39 5.75 1.43
N LYS A 161 26.94 6.51 0.43
CA LYS A 161 26.49 7.89 0.57
C LYS A 161 25.36 8.10 -0.43
N ALA A 162 24.12 8.19 0.06
CA ALA A 162 22.97 8.47 -0.78
C ALA A 162 23.19 9.82 -1.49
N SER A 163 23.55 9.81 -2.76
CA SER A 163 23.44 11.01 -3.58
C SER A 163 21.95 11.32 -3.70
N GLU A 164 21.60 12.60 -3.63
CA GLU A 164 20.20 13.01 -3.79
C GLU A 164 19.64 12.60 -5.17
N SER A 165 20.51 12.32 -6.14
CA SER A 165 20.11 11.78 -7.44
C SER A 165 21.12 10.80 -8.00
N PHE A 166 20.65 9.70 -8.60
CA PHE A 166 21.48 8.70 -9.27
C PHE A 166 20.66 7.86 -10.25
N TRP A 167 21.39 7.16 -11.12
CA TRP A 167 20.85 6.17 -12.04
C TRP A 167 21.39 4.80 -11.67
N TYR A 168 20.53 3.78 -11.72
CA TYR A 168 20.94 2.40 -11.53
C TYR A 168 20.24 1.49 -12.54
N THR A 169 21.00 0.60 -13.15
CA THR A 169 20.53 -0.28 -14.21
C THR A 169 20.92 -1.72 -13.91
N TRP A 170 19.96 -2.63 -13.98
CA TRP A 170 20.20 -4.05 -13.72
C TRP A 170 19.46 -4.99 -14.68
N PRO A 171 20.13 -6.03 -15.22
CA PRO A 171 19.49 -7.03 -16.07
C PRO A 171 18.73 -8.09 -15.27
N PHE A 172 17.55 -8.45 -15.73
CA PHE A 172 16.74 -9.56 -15.22
C PHE A 172 16.46 -10.58 -16.32
N LYS A 173 16.38 -11.85 -15.91
CA LYS A 173 15.85 -12.95 -16.70
C LYS A 173 14.65 -13.53 -15.98
N VAL A 174 13.46 -13.40 -16.57
CA VAL A 174 12.19 -13.80 -15.95
C VAL A 174 11.44 -14.73 -16.89
N SER A 175 10.86 -15.79 -16.32
CA SER A 175 9.92 -16.67 -17.01
C SER A 175 8.48 -16.28 -16.68
N PHE A 176 7.74 -15.83 -17.70
CA PHE A 176 6.37 -15.34 -17.61
C PHE A 176 5.38 -16.51 -17.67
N ASN A 177 5.44 -17.41 -16.69
CA ASN A 177 4.68 -18.66 -16.68
C ASN A 177 3.17 -18.47 -16.44
N GLN A 178 2.74 -17.31 -15.96
CA GLN A 178 1.36 -17.00 -15.60
C GLN A 178 0.88 -15.78 -16.38
N ALA A 179 -0.37 -15.79 -16.82
CA ALA A 179 -0.99 -14.57 -17.33
C ALA A 179 -1.28 -13.61 -16.15
N GLY A 180 -1.12 -12.32 -16.36
CA GLY A 180 -1.38 -11.28 -15.36
C GLY A 180 -0.24 -10.27 -15.22
N ASN A 181 -0.31 -9.52 -14.13
CA ASN A 181 0.61 -8.42 -13.85
C ASN A 181 1.82 -8.92 -13.07
N TYR A 182 2.97 -8.91 -13.74
CA TYR A 182 4.27 -8.97 -13.06
C TYR A 182 4.61 -7.56 -12.58
N THR A 183 5.13 -7.45 -11.35
CA THR A 183 5.41 -6.15 -10.74
C THR A 183 6.89 -6.03 -10.42
N VAL A 184 7.56 -5.08 -11.07
CA VAL A 184 8.89 -4.62 -10.64
C VAL A 184 8.68 -3.65 -9.48
N LYS A 185 9.32 -3.91 -8.33
CA LYS A 185 9.29 -3.02 -7.17
C LYS A 185 10.69 -2.48 -6.90
N PHE A 186 10.76 -1.17 -6.66
CA PHE A 186 11.94 -0.53 -6.11
C PHE A 186 11.66 -0.18 -4.66
N SER A 187 12.52 -0.69 -3.76
CA SER A 187 12.40 -0.50 -2.32
C SER A 187 13.65 0.19 -1.78
N LEU A 188 13.48 1.10 -0.83
CA LEU A 188 14.60 1.71 -0.10
C LEU A 188 14.78 1.00 1.24
N LEU A 189 16.03 0.77 1.63
CA LEU A 189 16.39 0.33 2.99
C LEU A 189 16.49 1.57 3.87
N VAL A 190 15.53 1.73 4.77
CA VAL A 190 15.43 2.84 5.72
C VAL A 190 15.26 2.24 7.10
N ASP A 191 16.10 2.66 8.05
CA ASP A 191 16.05 2.20 9.44
C ASP A 191 16.03 0.65 9.58
N GLY A 192 16.74 -0.05 8.69
CA GLY A 192 16.86 -1.51 8.69
C GLY A 192 15.71 -2.27 8.03
N SER A 193 14.70 -1.58 7.49
CA SER A 193 13.56 -2.20 6.80
C SER A 193 13.43 -1.72 5.35
N TYR A 194 13.01 -2.61 4.46
CA TYR A 194 12.73 -2.25 3.07
C TYR A 194 11.30 -1.73 2.90
N THR A 195 11.17 -0.52 2.37
CA THR A 195 9.87 0.07 2.01
C THR A 195 9.78 0.25 0.50
N VAL A 196 8.69 -0.21 -0.11
CA VAL A 196 8.43 -0.05 -1.54
C VAL A 196 8.08 1.40 -1.85
N VAL A 197 8.87 2.04 -2.71
CA VAL A 197 8.74 3.47 -3.06
C VAL A 197 8.55 3.71 -4.56
N SER A 198 8.58 2.67 -5.38
CA SER A 198 8.13 2.73 -6.78
C SER A 198 7.73 1.35 -7.29
N LYS A 199 6.77 1.30 -8.21
CA LYS A 199 6.29 0.08 -8.84
C LYS A 199 6.18 0.28 -10.35
N LYS A 200 6.50 -0.75 -11.13
CA LYS A 200 6.30 -0.80 -12.57
C LYS A 200 5.67 -2.13 -12.95
N THR A 201 4.59 -2.07 -13.71
CA THR A 201 3.88 -3.26 -14.16
C THR A 201 4.37 -3.71 -15.52
N ILE A 202 4.56 -5.03 -15.65
CA ILE A 202 4.77 -5.76 -16.90
C ILE A 202 3.58 -6.71 -17.06
N VAL A 203 2.90 -6.67 -18.21
CA VAL A 203 1.72 -7.50 -18.46
C VAL A 203 2.11 -8.74 -19.25
N SER A 204 1.74 -9.91 -18.74
CA SER A 204 1.80 -11.19 -19.47
C SER A 204 0.40 -11.63 -19.88
N GLU A 205 0.22 -11.99 -21.15
CA GLU A 205 -1.04 -12.47 -21.75
C GLU A 205 -0.88 -13.84 -22.40
#